data_AF-A0A371X3M5-F1
#
_entry.id   AF-A0A371X3M5-F1
#
_cell.length_a   1.000
_cell.length_b   1.000
_cell.length_c   1.000
_cell.angle_alpha   90.00
_cell.angle_beta   90.00
_cell.angle_gamma   90.00
#
_symmetry.space_group_name_H-M   'P 1'
#
loop_
_entity.id
_entity.type
_entity.pdbx_description
1 polymer ?
#
loop_
_entity_poly.entity_id
_entity_poly.type
_entity_poly.pdbx_seq_one_letter_code
_entity_poly.pdbx_strand_id
1 'polypeptide(L)' 'MRQSWPPLDGSILAAFKSAQDSGRLDVAELLLRALECLCGGPVEGSAVQDAYRLICDCSEPEPLQHEKSRRRKD' A
#
# COMPACT_ATOMS: atom_id res chain seq x y z
N MET A 1 -3.38 -28.14 -21.25
CA MET A 1 -2.64 -27.55 -20.11
C MET A 1 -3.33 -26.23 -19.78
N ARG A 2 -4.05 -26.14 -18.66
CA ARG A 2 -4.57 -24.85 -18.19
C ARG A 2 -3.40 -24.15 -17.52
N GLN A 3 -2.86 -23.13 -18.18
CA GLN A 3 -1.93 -22.21 -17.55
C GLN A 3 -2.65 -21.69 -16.29
N SER A 4 -2.22 -22.10 -15.09
CA SER A 4 -2.75 -21.55 -13.84
C SER A 4 -2.07 -20.20 -13.64
N TRP A 5 -2.55 -19.20 -14.38
CA TRP A 5 -2.13 -17.84 -14.10
C TRP A 5 -2.55 -17.53 -12.67
N PRO A 6 -1.66 -16.95 -11.84
CA PRO A 6 -2.08 -16.46 -10.55
C PRO A 6 -3.31 -15.56 -10.75
N PRO A 7 -4.25 -15.56 -9.79
CA PRO A 7 -5.40 -14.68 -9.83
C PRO A 7 -4.95 -13.26 -10.20
N LEU A 8 -5.59 -12.67 -11.22
CA LEU A 8 -5.17 -11.40 -11.81
C LEU A 8 -5.09 -10.29 -10.75
N ASP A 9 -6.04 -10.30 -9.84
CA ASP A 9 -6.12 -9.52 -8.61
C ASP A 9 -4.88 -9.67 -7.72
N GLY A 10 -4.39 -10.89 -7.48
CA GLY A 10 -3.17 -11.12 -6.72
C GLY A 10 -1.91 -10.56 -7.41
N SER A 11 -1.86 -10.61 -8.74
CA SER A 11 -0.75 -10.02 -9.51
C SER A 11 -0.76 -8.50 -9.47
N ILE A 12 -1.96 -7.90 -9.55
CA ILE A 12 -2.13 -6.45 -9.44
C ILE A 12 -1.82 -5.96 -8.03
N LEU A 13 -2.20 -6.71 -6.98
CA LEU A 13 -1.84 -6.38 -5.60
C LEU A 13 -0.33 -6.42 -5.36
N ALA A 14 0.38 -7.41 -5.91
CA ALA A 14 1.83 -7.47 -5.84
C ALA A 14 2.50 -6.26 -6.54
N ALA A 15 1.99 -5.88 -7.71
CA ALA A 15 2.46 -4.70 -8.44
C ALA A 15 2.14 -3.40 -7.67
N PHE A 16 0.98 -3.33 -7.02
CA PHE A 16 0.56 -2.19 -6.19
C PHE A 16 1.53 -2.00 -5.03
N LYS A 17 1.84 -3.07 -4.30
CA LYS A 17 2.81 -3.05 -3.21
C LYS A 17 4.18 -2.56 -3.69
N SER A 18 4.66 -3.09 -4.82
CA SER A 18 5.94 -2.64 -5.38
C SER A 18 5.95 -1.16 -5.80
N ALA A 19 4.83 -0.64 -6.33
CA ALA A 19 4.69 0.76 -6.69
C ALA A 19 4.67 1.68 -5.45
N GLN A 20 3.96 1.27 -4.39
CA GLN A 20 3.99 1.90 -3.06
C GLN A 20 5.41 1.96 -2.50
N ASP A 21 6.10 0.81 -2.42
CA ASP A 21 7.47 0.70 -1.89
C ASP A 21 8.48 1.56 -2.70
N SER A 22 8.20 1.78 -3.98
CA SER A 22 9.04 2.60 -4.87
C SER A 22 8.66 4.09 -4.88
N GLY A 23 7.65 4.51 -4.12
CA GLY A 23 7.14 5.89 -4.10
C GLY A 23 6.43 6.32 -5.39
N ARG A 24 6.08 5.38 -6.28
CA ARG A 24 5.39 5.64 -7.55
C ARG A 24 3.88 5.67 -7.33
N LEU A 25 3.43 6.72 -6.64
CA LEU A 25 2.04 6.86 -6.20
C LEU A 25 1.04 6.99 -7.35
N ASP A 26 1.46 7.56 -8.48
CA ASP A 26 0.70 7.64 -9.73
C ASP A 26 0.31 6.25 -10.26
N VAL A 27 1.27 5.32 -10.24
CA VAL A 27 1.05 3.93 -10.66
C VAL A 27 0.26 3.17 -9.60
N ALA A 28 0.56 3.39 -8.32
CA ALA A 28 -0.17 2.77 -7.22
C ALA A 28 -1.67 3.12 -7.25
N GLU A 29 -2.02 4.38 -7.53
CA GLU A 29 -3.41 4.83 -7.64
C GLU A 29 -4.14 4.14 -8.81
N LEU A 30 -3.48 4.02 -9.97
CA LEU A 30 -4.06 3.32 -11.13
C LEU A 30 -4.30 1.83 -10.84
N LEU A 31 -3.37 1.18 -10.15
CA LEU A 31 -3.49 -0.22 -9.77
C LEU A 31 -4.59 -0.43 -8.72
N LEU A 32 -4.74 0.50 -7.77
CA LEU A 32 -5.84 0.47 -6.80
C LEU A 32 -7.21 0.57 -7.48
N ARG A 33 -7.37 1.52 -8.41
CA ARG A 33 -8.62 1.65 -9.20
C ARG A 33 -8.92 0.38 -10.01
N ALA A 34 -7.89 -0.26 -10.57
CA ALA A 34 -8.05 -1.52 -11.29
C ALA A 34 -8.55 -2.65 -10.35
N LEU A 35 -8.03 -2.72 -9.13
CA LEU A 35 -8.51 -3.67 -8.12
C LEU A 35 -9.98 -3.39 -7.75
N GLU A 36 -10.36 -2.12 -7.56
CA GLU A 36 -11.75 -1.74 -7.24
C GLU A 36 -12.72 -2.14 -8.36
N CYS A 37 -12.33 -1.95 -9.63
CA CYS A 37 -13.11 -2.39 -10.77
C CYS A 37 -13.23 -3.92 -10.88
N LEU A 38 -12.16 -4.66 -10.57
CA LEU A 38 -12.15 -6.13 -10.68
C LEU A 38 -12.89 -6.83 -9.52
N CYS A 39 -12.77 -6.31 -8.30
CA CYS A 39 -13.37 -6.91 -7.11
C CYS A 39 -14.77 -6.38 -6.79
N GLY A 40 -15.25 -5.35 -7.51
CA GLY A 40 -16.57 -4.75 -7.26
C GLY A 40 -16.65 -3.95 -5.95
N GLY A 41 -15.51 -3.55 -5.41
CA GLY A 41 -15.37 -2.82 -4.14
C GLY A 41 -14.69 -3.63 -3.02
N PRO A 42 -14.58 -3.04 -1.82
CA PRO A 42 -13.93 -3.66 -0.67
C PRO A 42 -14.83 -4.76 -0.08
N VAL A 43 -14.74 -5.96 -0.63
CA VAL A 43 -15.28 -7.18 -0.02
C VAL A 43 -14.23 -7.76 0.93
N GLU A 44 -14.66 -8.35 2.04
CA GLU A 44 -13.78 -8.96 3.03
C GLU A 44 -12.98 -10.12 2.42
N GLY A 45 -11.65 -10.10 2.55
CA GLY A 45 -10.71 -11.03 1.92
C GLY A 45 -10.37 -10.72 0.45
N SER A 46 -10.77 -9.56 -0.08
CA SER A 46 -10.42 -9.13 -1.45
C SER A 46 -9.08 -8.41 -1.52
N ALA A 47 -8.45 -8.46 -2.69
CA ALA A 47 -7.22 -7.73 -2.98
C ALA A 47 -7.35 -6.21 -2.79
N VAL A 48 -8.56 -5.66 -2.92
CA VAL A 48 -8.86 -4.24 -2.60
C VAL A 48 -8.67 -3.97 -1.11
N GLN A 49 -9.20 -4.84 -0.24
CA GLN A 49 -9.04 -4.69 1.21
C GLN A 49 -7.56 -4.74 1.62
N ASP A 50 -6.79 -5.66 1.02
CA ASP A 50 -5.35 -5.75 1.27
C ASP A 50 -4.60 -4.49 0.79
N ALA A 51 -4.97 -3.92 -0.35
CA ALA A 51 -4.41 -2.66 -0.84
C ALA A 51 -4.70 -1.49 0.12
N TYR A 52 -5.91 -1.42 0.68
CA TYR A 52 -6.26 -0.42 1.69
C TYR A 52 -5.47 -0.59 3.00
N ARG A 53 -5.23 -1.83 3.44
CA ARG A 53 -4.39 -2.08 4.63
C ARG A 53 -2.97 -1.60 4.43
N LEU A 54 -2.37 -1.87 3.26
CA LEU A 54 -1.03 -1.37 2.93
C LEU A 54 -0.94 0.16 2.99
N ILE A 55 -1.98 0.89 2.57
CA ILE A 55 -2.03 2.36 2.66
C ILE A 55 -2.05 2.82 4.13
N CYS A 56 -2.87 2.17 4.96
CA CYS A 56 -2.97 2.50 6.39
C CYS A 56 -1.67 2.18 7.15
N ASP A 57 -1.03 1.05 6.87
CA ASP A 57 0.21 0.63 7.53
C ASP A 57 1.39 1.53 7.16
N CYS A 58 1.42 2.09 5.94
CA CYS A 58 2.43 3.08 5.53
C CYS A 58 2.22 4.48 6.13
N SER A 59 1.09 4.72 6.81
CA SER A 59 0.73 6.05 7.34
C SER A 59 1.08 6.24 8.82
N GLU A 60 1.81 5.33 9.47
CA GLU A 60 2.32 5.58 10.82
C GLU A 60 3.27 6.79 10.81
N PRO A 61 2.91 7.91 11.47
CA PRO A 61 3.82 9.03 11.58
C PRO A 61 4.93 8.63 12.55
N GLU A 62 6.16 8.55 12.04
CA GLU A 62 7.37 8.53 12.86
C GLU A 62 7.22 9.52 14.03
N PRO A 63 7.31 9.09 15.30
CA PRO A 63 7.24 10.01 16.41
C PRO A 63 8.49 10.88 16.35
N LEU A 64 8.32 12.14 15.91
CA LEU A 64 9.35 13.18 15.98
C LEU A 64 9.91 13.23 17.40
N GLN A 65 11.06 12.57 17.62
CA GLN A 65 11.84 12.72 18.84
C GLN A 65 12.39 14.14 18.81
N HIS A 66 11.63 15.04 19.41
CA HIS A 66 12.00 16.42 19.65
C HIS A 66 13.23 16.41 20.57
N GLU A 67 14.40 16.47 19.95
CA GLU A 67 15.70 16.68 20.57
C GLU A 67 15.64 17.91 21.48
N LYS A 68 15.33 17.70 22.77
CA LYS A 68 15.53 18.72 23.81
C LYS A 68 17.00 18.72 24.24
N SER A 69 17.90 18.99 23.29
CA SER A 69 19.25 19.44 23.61
C SER A 69 19.20 20.94 23.91
N ARG A 70 18.59 21.30 25.05
CA ARG A 70 18.66 22.68 25.58
C ARG A 70 19.71 22.74 26.69
N ARG A 71 20.92 23.04 26.22
CA ARG A 71 21.83 24.09 26.73
C ARG A 71 22.37 23.86 28.15
N ARG A 72 23.67 23.51 28.18
CA ARG A 72 24.61 23.91 29.23
C ARG A 72 24.41 25.40 29.57
N LYS A 73 24.46 25.72 30.86
CA LYS A 73 24.86 27.05 31.33
C LYS A 73 25.69 26.88 32.60
N ASP A 74 27.00 27.06 32.42
CA ASP A 74 27.94 27.53 33.46
C ASP A 74 27.43 28.83 34.10
#